data_AF-A0A4Y8WTJ3-F1
#
_entry.id   AF-A0A4Y8WTJ3-F1
#
_cell.length_a   1.000
_cell.length_b   1.000
_cell.length_c   1.000
_cell.angle_alpha   90.00
_cell.angle_beta   90.00
_cell.angle_gamma   90.00
#
_symmetry.space_group_name_H-M   'P 1'
#
loop_
_entity.id
_entity.type
_entity.pdbx_description
1 polymer ?
#
loop_
_entity_poly.entity_id
_entity_poly.type
_entity_poly.pdbx_seq_one_letter_code
_entity_poly.pdbx_strand_id
1 'polypeptide(L)'
;MSARVKISGNLERELQRAVQDTMTTLAKDYQRMLDQLGQQYAGAPVEEIKPVLRTRWSRISGTISDPELSIYAQHISEGTPITVRTS
;
A
#
# COMPACT_ATOMS: atom_id res chain seq x y z
N MET A 1 16.74 35.41 -11.93
CA MET A 1 17.77 34.39 -12.25
C MET A 1 17.09 33.04 -12.31
N SER A 2 16.91 32.46 -13.50
CA SER A 2 16.22 31.19 -13.69
C SER A 2 17.28 30.09 -13.82
N ALA A 3 17.53 29.34 -12.74
CA ALA A 3 18.44 28.19 -12.80
C ALA A 3 17.78 27.09 -13.64
N ARG A 4 18.22 26.93 -14.89
CA ARG A 4 17.85 25.79 -15.73
C ARG A 4 18.65 24.59 -15.25
N VAL A 5 18.13 23.87 -14.25
CA VAL A 5 18.72 22.62 -13.76
C VAL A 5 18.68 21.63 -14.93
N LYS A 6 19.81 21.42 -15.60
CA LYS A 6 19.98 20.33 -16.57
C LYS A 6 20.07 19.04 -15.76
N ILE A 7 18.92 18.45 -15.45
CA ILE A 7 18.85 17.11 -14.88
C ILE A 7 19.50 16.20 -15.93
N SER A 8 20.68 15.67 -15.61
CA SER A 8 21.43 14.80 -16.52
C SER A 8 20.75 13.43 -16.54
N GLY A 9 20.69 12.75 -17.69
CA GLY A 9 19.99 11.45 -17.82
C GLY A 9 20.51 10.30 -16.92
N ASN A 10 21.59 10.50 -16.16
CA ASN A 10 21.99 9.59 -15.07
C ASN A 10 21.18 9.86 -13.79
N LEU A 11 20.99 11.13 -13.43
CA LEU A 11 20.19 11.56 -12.28
C LEU A 11 18.72 11.17 -12.43
N GLU A 12 18.15 11.27 -13.64
CA GLU A 12 16.78 10.80 -13.91
C GLU A 12 16.63 9.28 -13.71
N ARG A 13 17.62 8.49 -14.16
CA ARG A 13 17.61 7.03 -14.00
C ARG A 13 17.80 6.61 -12.54
N GLU A 14 18.67 7.28 -11.80
CA GLU A 14 18.87 7.03 -10.37
C GLU A 14 17.63 7.42 -9.55
N LEU A 15 16.99 8.55 -9.89
CA LEU A 15 15.70 8.95 -9.30
C LEU A 15 14.61 7.93 -9.62
N GLN A 16 14.47 7.50 -10.87
CA GLN A 16 13.49 6.48 -11.25
C GLN A 16 13.72 5.15 -10.53
N ARG A 17 14.97 4.70 -10.40
CA ARG A 17 15.32 3.51 -9.63
C ARG A 17 14.97 3.66 -8.16
N ALA A 18 15.36 4.77 -7.52
CA ALA A 18 15.04 5.02 -6.12
C ALA A 18 13.53 5.06 -5.87
N VAL A 19 12.75 5.64 -6.79
CA VAL A 19 11.29 5.64 -6.73
C VAL A 19 10.72 4.23 -6.92
N GLN A 20 11.19 3.46 -7.91
CA GLN A 20 10.76 2.08 -8.12
C GLN A 20 11.10 1.17 -6.94
N ASP A 21 12.29 1.30 -6.36
CA ASP A 21 12.71 0.52 -5.20
C ASP A 21 11.85 0.85 -3.97
N THR A 22 11.53 2.13 -3.78
CA THR A 22 10.63 2.58 -2.71
C THR A 22 9.21 2.08 -2.92
N MET A 23 8.67 2.18 -4.14
CA MET A 23 7.34 1.66 -4.49
C MET A 23 7.26 0.14 -4.34
N THR A 24 8.30 -0.58 -4.76
CA THR A 24 8.39 -2.04 -4.60
C THR A 24 8.42 -2.45 -3.14
N THR A 25 9.13 -1.69 -2.30
CA THR A 25 9.20 -1.93 -0.85
C THR A 25 7.84 -1.68 -0.20
N LEU A 26 7.20 -0.56 -0.51
CA LEU A 26 5.85 -0.25 -0.02
C LEU A 26 4.83 -1.31 -0.44
N ALA A 27 4.86 -1.75 -1.70
CA ALA A 27 3.97 -2.80 -2.20
C ALA A 27 4.15 -4.12 -1.45
N LYS A 28 5.41 -4.50 -1.14
CA LYS A 28 5.70 -5.69 -0.32
C LYS A 28 5.18 -5.56 1.10
N ASP A 29 5.32 -4.39 1.72
CA ASP A 29 4.82 -4.16 3.08
C ASP A 29 3.28 -4.19 3.12
N TYR A 30 2.62 -3.65 2.10
CA TYR A 30 1.17 -3.77 1.93
C TYR A 30 0.73 -5.21 1.75
N GLN A 31 1.39 -5.95 0.85
CA GLN A 31 1.07 -7.35 0.60
C GLN A 31 1.18 -8.16 1.90
N ARG A 32 2.28 -8.02 2.64
CA ARG A 32 2.47 -8.69 3.93
C ARG A 32 1.40 -8.32 4.96
N MET A 33 1.04 -7.04 5.06
CA MET A 33 0.00 -6.58 5.97
C MET A 33 -1.36 -7.20 5.62
N LEU A 34 -1.74 -7.18 4.34
CA LEU A 34 -3.00 -7.71 3.85
C LEU A 34 -3.06 -9.23 4.00
N ASP A 35 -1.98 -9.96 3.71
CA ASP A 35 -1.89 -11.41 3.92
C ASP A 35 -2.09 -11.78 5.41
N GLN A 36 -1.44 -11.04 6.32
CA GLN A 36 -1.62 -11.25 7.76
C GLN A 36 -3.06 -10.97 8.21
N LEU A 37 -3.68 -9.90 7.70
CA LEU A 37 -5.08 -9.59 8.02
C LEU A 37 -6.03 -10.63 7.44
N GLY A 38 -5.82 -11.06 6.20
CA GLY A 38 -6.56 -12.15 5.56
C GLY A 38 -6.49 -13.44 6.36
N GLN A 39 -5.32 -13.83 6.85
CA GLN A 39 -5.18 -15.03 7.69
C GLN A 39 -5.89 -14.92 9.04
N GLN A 40 -5.86 -13.73 9.67
CA GLN A 40 -6.39 -13.53 11.02
C GLN A 40 -7.88 -13.20 11.06
N TYR A 41 -8.40 -12.54 10.03
CA TYR A 41 -9.75 -11.98 10.00
C TYR A 41 -10.59 -12.49 8.81
N ALA A 42 -10.16 -13.53 8.10
CA ALA A 42 -11.03 -14.21 7.14
C ALA A 42 -12.32 -14.69 7.83
N GLY A 43 -13.47 -14.33 7.28
CA GLY A 43 -14.78 -14.61 7.84
C GLY A 43 -15.22 -13.68 8.99
N ALA A 44 -14.38 -12.73 9.42
CA ALA A 44 -14.75 -11.72 10.40
C ALA A 44 -15.58 -10.59 9.77
N PRO A 45 -16.47 -9.93 10.53
CA PRO A 45 -17.28 -8.84 9.99
C PRO A 45 -16.42 -7.62 9.62
N VAL A 46 -16.80 -6.94 8.54
CA VAL A 46 -16.12 -5.75 8.00
C VAL A 46 -15.92 -4.66 9.06
N GLU A 47 -16.90 -4.48 9.96
CA GLU A 47 -16.84 -3.49 11.04
C GLU A 47 -15.72 -3.75 12.04
N GLU A 48 -15.35 -5.01 12.28
CA GLU A 48 -14.22 -5.38 13.14
C GLU A 48 -12.88 -5.22 12.41
N ILE A 49 -12.86 -5.47 11.10
CA ILE A 49 -11.65 -5.38 10.27
C ILE A 49 -11.25 -3.91 10.02
N LYS A 50 -12.22 -3.03 9.79
CA LYS A 50 -12.01 -1.59 9.50
C LYS A 50 -11.03 -0.89 10.46
N PRO A 51 -11.24 -0.88 11.79
CA PRO A 51 -10.35 -0.17 12.71
C PRO A 51 -8.93 -0.76 12.75
N VAL A 52 -8.80 -2.08 12.60
CA VAL A 52 -7.51 -2.78 12.58
C VAL A 52 -6.74 -2.45 11.30
N LEU A 53 -7.42 -2.55 10.15
CA LEU A 53 -6.88 -2.20 8.85
C LEU A 53 -6.41 -0.75 8.84
N ARG A 54 -7.22 0.18 9.33
CA ARG A 54 -6.88 1.61 9.40
C ARG A 54 -5.59 1.84 10.18
N THR A 55 -5.48 1.20 11.35
CA THR A 55 -4.30 1.32 12.22
C THR A 55 -3.04 0.80 11.54
N ARG A 56 -3.11 -0.36 10.86
CA ARG A 56 -1.95 -0.93 10.17
C ARG A 56 -1.58 -0.13 8.91
N TRP A 57 -2.57 0.33 8.16
CA TRP A 57 -2.36 1.14 6.96
C TRP A 57 -1.64 2.45 7.26
N SER A 58 -2.04 3.12 8.34
CA SER A 58 -1.40 4.37 8.78
C SER A 58 0.05 4.22 9.23
N ARG A 59 0.52 3.00 9.49
CA ARG A 59 1.93 2.73 9.75
C ARG A 59 2.77 2.64 8.48
N ILE A 60 2.16 2.37 7.31
CA ILE A 60 2.87 2.10 6.05
C ILE A 60 2.91 3.35 5.15
N SER A 61 1.75 3.92 4.75
CA SER A 61 1.74 5.11 3.87
C SER A 61 0.86 6.27 4.33
N GLY A 62 0.25 6.15 5.52
CA GLY A 62 -0.54 7.22 6.11
C GLY A 62 -2.05 7.04 5.96
N THR A 63 -2.76 8.05 5.47
CA THR A 63 -4.22 8.11 5.56
C THR A 63 -4.90 7.30 4.45
N ILE A 64 -5.86 6.45 4.82
CA ILE A 64 -6.77 5.77 3.90
C ILE A 64 -8.18 6.34 4.07
N SER A 65 -8.93 6.46 2.96
CA SER A 65 -10.32 6.91 3.00
C SER A 65 -11.26 5.78 3.50
N ASP A 66 -12.40 6.13 4.11
CA ASP A 66 -13.39 5.12 4.56
C ASP A 66 -13.93 4.22 3.42
N PRO A 67 -14.22 4.71 2.20
CA PRO A 67 -14.66 3.83 1.11
C PRO A 67 -13.59 2.81 0.71
N GLU A 68 -12.32 3.22 0.63
CA GLU A 68 -11.21 2.30 0.35
C GLU A 68 -11.05 1.29 1.49
N LEU A 69 -11.09 1.76 2.73
CA LEU A 69 -11.03 0.90 3.92
C LEU A 69 -12.14 -0.16 3.90
N SER A 70 -13.35 0.20 3.48
CA SER A 70 -14.49 -0.71 3.36
C SER A 70 -14.26 -1.78 2.31
N ILE A 71 -13.71 -1.43 1.14
CA ILE A 71 -13.40 -2.37 0.06
C ILE A 71 -12.36 -3.40 0.52
N TYR A 72 -11.26 -2.94 1.11
CA TYR A 72 -10.21 -3.85 1.59
C TYR A 72 -10.71 -4.73 2.74
N ALA A 73 -11.48 -4.17 3.67
CA ALA A 73 -12.07 -4.93 4.77
C ALA A 73 -13.08 -5.98 4.27
N GLN A 74 -13.86 -5.67 3.22
CA GLN A 74 -14.73 -6.63 2.56
C GLN A 74 -13.93 -7.79 1.94
N HIS A 75 -12.85 -7.50 1.21
CA HIS A 75 -12.00 -8.54 0.63
C HIS A 75 -11.33 -9.43 1.69
N ILE A 76 -10.88 -8.84 2.80
CA ILE A 76 -10.32 -9.59 3.95
C ILE A 76 -11.40 -10.48 4.56
N SER A 77 -12.60 -9.95 4.81
CA SER A 77 -13.76 -10.71 5.32
C SER A 77 -14.09 -11.90 4.42
N GLU A 78 -14.08 -11.69 3.10
CA GLU A 78 -14.34 -12.74 2.10
C GLU A 78 -13.21 -13.77 1.99
N GLY A 79 -12.05 -13.52 2.60
CA GLY A 79 -10.86 -14.37 2.43
C GLY A 79 -10.29 -14.33 1.01
N THR A 80 -10.62 -13.30 0.23
CA THR A 80 -10.15 -13.17 -1.14
C THR A 80 -8.71 -12.62 -1.13
N PRO A 81 -7.74 -13.30 -1.77
CA PRO A 81 -6.36 -12.83 -1.80
C PRO A 81 -6.26 -11.51 -2.59
N ILE A 82 -5.79 -10.46 -1.92
CA ILE A 82 -5.54 -9.16 -2.54
C ILE A 82 -4.10 -9.16 -3.06
N THR A 83 -3.93 -8.97 -4.38
CA THR A 83 -2.59 -8.88 -4.99
C THR A 83 -2.26 -7.43 -5.28
N VAL A 84 -1.28 -6.87 -4.59
CA VAL A 84 -0.71 -5.56 -4.91
C VAL A 84 0.24 -5.73 -6.11
N ARG A 85 -0.11 -5.16 -7.26
CA ARG A 85 0.74 -5.18 -8.46
C ARG A 85 1.41 -3.83 -8.64
N THR A 86 2.73 -3.83 -8.72
CA THR A 86 3.52 -2.70 -9.23
C THR A 86 3.66 -2.87 -10.73
N SER A 87 2.93 -2.08 -11.51
CA SER A 87 3.07 -2.01 -12.98
C SER A 87 4.08 -0.96 -13.40
#